data_AF-A0A1B6LRH8-F1
#
_entry.id   AF-A0A1B6LRH8-F1
#
_cell.length_a   1.000
_cell.length_b   1.000
_cell.length_c   1.000
_cell.angle_alpha   90.00
_cell.angle_beta   90.00
_cell.angle_gamma   90.00
#
_symmetry.space_group_name_H-M   'P 1'
#
loop_
_entity.id
_entity.type
_entity.pdbx_description
1 polymer ?
#
loop_
_entity_poly.entity_id
_entity_poly.type
_entity_poly.pdbx_seq_one_letter_code
_entity_poly.pdbx_strand_id
1 'polypeptide(L)'
;IRFPFKPYIPEVNGRVLTLKNVVLGYLTNFMLTLYSNKRDYYKNNFTVFVSYESSQLKCVPVIRLIHCGPLVGSPVSFYRYNNIEIQSSIKYLADGRYVFGSTYSSECAQSATSTWKIYRIKRQKSSFHIETEDNDLLYHYTAMTSLQYTPFNFEFGMFKVLLEVKNVQIGKSSINYDSCYFKVLSLPLVAVIDGGRERKVYKKHGLWLSASRSYDPNMPANNQSHVYITWTCVNLKDPTGTYELCQPKQLPYDKKYFIPPHLLSYGTSYKFTMEVKTDIYENCIECSEKISPRSAFVQIDVASETEVVPFDMEIECIENCEEKVLP
;
A
#
# COMPACT_ATOMS: atom_id res chain seq x y z
N ILE A 1 0.19 -28.96 -40.44
CA ILE A 1 0.29 -27.81 -41.36
C ILE A 1 1.35 -26.86 -40.79
N ARG A 2 2.41 -26.55 -41.55
CA ARG A 2 3.41 -25.55 -41.15
C ARG A 2 2.98 -24.21 -41.75
N PHE A 3 2.76 -23.20 -40.92
CA PHE A 3 2.50 -21.84 -41.39
C PHE A 3 3.80 -21.04 -41.29
N PRO A 4 4.47 -20.70 -42.40
CA PRO A 4 5.63 -19.81 -42.36
C PRO A 4 5.13 -18.37 -42.18
N PHE A 5 4.90 -17.95 -40.94
CA PHE A 5 4.60 -16.57 -40.60
C PHE A 5 5.92 -15.84 -40.29
N LYS A 6 6.30 -14.88 -41.15
CA LYS A 6 7.45 -13.98 -40.96
C LYS A 6 6.92 -12.55 -40.85
N PRO A 7 6.87 -11.91 -39.68
CA PRO A 7 6.33 -10.56 -39.55
C PRO A 7 7.31 -9.44 -39.99
N TYR A 8 8.34 -9.77 -40.77
CA TYR A 8 9.40 -8.82 -41.13
C TYR A 8 9.31 -8.44 -42.61
N ILE A 9 8.48 -7.44 -42.94
CA ILE A 9 8.62 -6.64 -44.15
C ILE A 9 8.78 -5.18 -43.66
N PRO A 10 9.98 -4.58 -43.78
CA PRO A 10 10.21 -3.24 -43.28
C PRO A 10 9.69 -2.22 -44.30
N GLU A 11 8.62 -1.50 -43.95
CA GLU A 11 8.33 -0.20 -44.55
C GLU A 11 8.93 0.91 -43.66
N VAL A 12 9.97 1.53 -44.22
CA VAL A 12 10.47 2.90 -44.06
C VAL A 12 10.13 3.63 -42.74
N ASN A 13 11.17 3.85 -41.90
CA ASN A 13 11.26 4.80 -40.77
C ASN A 13 10.93 4.33 -39.33
N GLY A 14 11.11 3.05 -39.00
CA GLY A 14 11.18 2.61 -37.59
C GLY A 14 12.61 2.53 -37.07
N ARG A 15 13.04 3.44 -36.19
CA ARG A 15 14.30 3.34 -35.43
C ARG A 15 14.23 2.14 -34.48
N VAL A 16 14.84 1.02 -34.86
CA VAL A 16 15.09 -0.13 -33.98
C VAL A 16 16.59 -0.23 -33.74
N LEU A 17 16.97 -0.22 -32.47
CA LEU A 17 18.34 -0.51 -32.03
C LEU A 17 18.76 -1.86 -32.61
N THR A 18 19.75 -1.84 -33.50
CA THR A 18 20.41 -3.03 -34.02
C THR A 18 21.14 -3.71 -32.87
N LEU A 19 20.51 -4.69 -32.24
CA LEU A 19 21.18 -5.58 -31.29
C LEU A 19 22.13 -6.49 -32.08
N LYS A 20 23.40 -6.09 -32.17
CA LYS A 20 24.45 -6.94 -32.72
C LYS A 20 24.53 -8.25 -31.91
N ASN A 21 24.26 -9.36 -32.58
CA ASN A 21 24.61 -10.76 -32.26
C ASN A 21 23.88 -11.52 -31.13
N VAL A 22 22.72 -11.12 -30.61
CA VAL A 22 22.12 -11.86 -29.46
C VAL A 22 20.58 -11.95 -29.43
N VAL A 23 19.87 -11.88 -30.56
CA VAL A 23 18.41 -12.10 -30.57
C VAL A 23 18.08 -13.39 -31.32
N LEU A 24 17.61 -14.39 -30.57
CA LEU A 24 17.46 -15.79 -31.04
C LEU A 24 16.03 -16.18 -31.40
N GLY A 25 15.11 -15.24 -31.21
CA GLY A 25 13.71 -15.38 -31.51
C GLY A 25 12.87 -14.35 -30.76
N TYR A 26 11.56 -14.47 -30.86
CA TYR A 26 10.60 -13.72 -30.03
C TYR A 26 9.51 -14.66 -29.52
N LEU A 27 9.03 -14.39 -28.30
CA LEU A 27 7.80 -15.01 -27.76
C LEU A 27 6.62 -14.14 -28.18
N THR A 28 5.61 -14.74 -28.80
CA THR A 28 4.37 -14.05 -29.12
C THR A 28 3.17 -14.91 -28.75
N ASN A 29 2.07 -14.25 -28.37
CA ASN A 29 0.78 -14.90 -28.22
C ASN A 29 0.03 -14.71 -29.53
N PHE A 30 -0.28 -15.81 -30.24
CA PHE A 30 -1.16 -15.74 -31.39
C PHE A 30 -2.46 -16.50 -31.14
N MET A 31 -3.54 -15.91 -31.64
CA MET A 31 -4.86 -16.50 -31.62
C MET A 31 -5.08 -17.18 -32.97
N LEU A 32 -5.15 -18.52 -32.95
CA LEU A 32 -5.45 -19.28 -34.16
C LEU A 32 -6.96 -19.47 -34.25
N THR A 33 -7.57 -18.88 -35.28
CA THR A 33 -8.97 -19.14 -35.64
C THR A 33 -8.99 -19.92 -36.94
N LEU A 34 -9.48 -21.16 -36.90
CA LEU A 34 -9.64 -22.00 -38.10
C LEU A 34 -11.09 -21.91 -38.60
N TYR A 35 -11.24 -21.49 -39.85
CA TYR A 35 -12.53 -21.38 -40.52
C TYR A 35 -12.72 -22.54 -41.51
N SER A 36 -13.91 -23.14 -41.49
CA SER A 36 -14.39 -23.97 -42.59
C SER A 36 -15.84 -23.58 -42.87
N ASN A 37 -16.15 -23.29 -44.14
CA ASN A 37 -17.48 -22.92 -44.62
C ASN A 37 -18.21 -21.88 -43.74
N LYS A 38 -17.51 -20.77 -43.43
CA LYS A 38 -18.06 -19.59 -42.72
C LYS A 38 -18.54 -19.84 -41.28
N ARG A 39 -18.07 -20.89 -40.60
CA ARG A 39 -18.22 -21.06 -39.14
C ARG A 39 -16.86 -21.25 -38.47
N ASP A 40 -16.67 -20.60 -37.33
CA ASP A 40 -15.49 -20.76 -36.46
C ASP A 40 -15.58 -22.13 -35.80
N TYR A 41 -14.69 -23.07 -36.16
CA TYR A 41 -14.70 -24.41 -35.56
C TYR A 41 -13.70 -24.53 -34.40
N TYR A 42 -12.67 -23.67 -34.37
CA TYR A 42 -11.65 -23.71 -33.35
C TYR A 42 -10.98 -22.35 -33.16
N LYS A 43 -10.98 -21.86 -31.92
CA LYS A 43 -10.33 -20.62 -31.50
C LYS A 43 -9.55 -20.90 -30.22
N ASN A 44 -8.22 -20.77 -30.29
CA ASN A 44 -7.37 -20.98 -29.12
C ASN A 44 -6.16 -20.04 -29.17
N ASN A 45 -5.65 -19.69 -27.99
CA ASN A 45 -4.49 -18.83 -27.80
C ASN A 45 -3.26 -19.69 -27.55
N PHE A 46 -2.20 -19.44 -28.30
CA PHE A 46 -0.93 -20.13 -28.15
C PHE A 46 0.17 -19.12 -27.89
N THR A 47 0.99 -19.39 -26.89
CA THR A 47 2.28 -18.73 -26.74
C THR A 47 3.30 -19.52 -27.55
N VAL A 48 3.93 -18.88 -28.53
CA VAL A 48 4.92 -19.52 -29.39
C VAL A 48 6.20 -18.72 -29.42
N PHE A 49 7.30 -19.46 -29.32
CA PHE A 49 8.63 -18.95 -29.57
C PHE A 49 8.98 -19.12 -31.05
N VAL A 50 9.22 -18.02 -31.74
CA VAL A 50 9.67 -18.00 -33.14
C VAL A 50 11.16 -17.80 -33.15
N SER A 51 11.94 -18.84 -33.48
CA SER A 51 13.41 -18.79 -33.45
C SER A 51 14.02 -18.20 -34.72
N TYR A 52 15.02 -17.35 -34.55
CA TYR A 52 15.95 -16.91 -35.60
C TYR A 52 17.17 -17.85 -35.59
N GLU A 53 17.08 -18.95 -36.34
CA GLU A 53 18.13 -19.96 -36.64
C GLU A 53 19.13 -20.42 -35.55
N SER A 54 19.02 -21.71 -35.19
CA SER A 54 20.10 -22.64 -34.78
C SER A 54 21.00 -22.34 -33.57
N SER A 55 20.77 -21.30 -32.77
CA SER A 55 21.43 -21.20 -31.46
C SER A 55 20.72 -22.07 -30.44
N GLN A 56 21.30 -23.23 -30.11
CA GLN A 56 20.85 -24.09 -29.03
C GLN A 56 21.11 -23.40 -27.68
N LEU A 57 20.17 -22.57 -27.22
CA LEU A 57 20.20 -22.06 -25.85
C LEU A 57 19.81 -23.17 -24.89
N LYS A 58 20.72 -23.48 -23.97
CA LYS A 58 20.42 -24.26 -22.77
C LYS A 58 20.15 -23.28 -21.63
N CYS A 59 19.25 -23.66 -20.73
CA CYS A 59 18.96 -22.93 -19.49
C CYS A 59 18.37 -21.52 -19.68
N VAL A 60 17.31 -21.40 -20.48
CA VAL A 60 16.53 -20.15 -20.60
C VAL A 60 15.61 -20.00 -19.40
N PRO A 61 15.71 -18.93 -18.58
CA PRO A 61 14.82 -18.72 -17.46
C PRO A 61 13.42 -18.29 -17.93
N VAL A 62 12.41 -18.91 -17.35
CA VAL A 62 10.99 -18.54 -17.43
C VAL A 62 10.61 -18.05 -16.05
N ILE A 63 10.32 -16.76 -15.96
CA ILE A 63 10.09 -16.05 -14.71
C ILE A 63 8.58 -15.87 -14.54
N ARG A 64 8.10 -16.01 -13.31
CA ARG A 64 6.76 -15.60 -12.90
C ARG A 64 6.86 -14.87 -11.57
N LEU A 65 6.38 -13.63 -11.54
CA LEU A 65 6.25 -12.86 -10.30
C LEU A 65 4.89 -13.13 -9.62
N ILE A 66 4.89 -13.14 -8.29
CA ILE A 66 3.75 -13.51 -7.44
C ILE A 66 3.55 -12.41 -6.39
N HIS A 67 2.30 -12.20 -5.94
CA HIS A 67 1.87 -11.15 -5.01
C HIS A 67 2.01 -9.72 -5.56
N CYS A 68 2.01 -9.59 -6.89
CA CYS A 68 1.97 -8.32 -7.59
C CYS A 68 1.14 -8.43 -8.87
N GLY A 69 0.69 -7.29 -9.38
CA GLY A 69 -0.18 -7.20 -10.55
C GLY A 69 0.61 -7.24 -11.86
N PRO A 70 0.13 -7.91 -12.91
CA PRO A 70 0.88 -8.03 -14.17
C PRO A 70 0.90 -6.74 -15.00
N LEU A 71 -0.01 -5.80 -14.74
CA LEU A 71 -0.20 -4.58 -15.52
C LEU A 71 -0.33 -3.37 -14.59
N VAL A 72 0.10 -2.20 -15.08
CA VAL A 72 -0.05 -0.90 -14.39
C VAL A 72 -1.51 -0.61 -14.01
N GLY A 73 -2.46 -0.99 -14.87
CA GLY A 73 -3.89 -0.77 -14.66
C GLY A 73 -4.54 -1.72 -13.65
N SER A 74 -3.84 -2.77 -13.24
CA SER A 74 -4.32 -3.78 -12.30
C SER A 74 -3.24 -4.17 -11.28
N PRO A 75 -2.75 -3.21 -10.46
CA PRO A 75 -1.73 -3.48 -9.45
C PRO A 75 -2.34 -4.22 -8.25
N VAL A 76 -1.51 -4.96 -7.52
CA VAL A 76 -1.89 -5.41 -6.17
C VAL A 76 -1.73 -4.24 -5.20
N SER A 77 -2.72 -4.02 -4.33
CA SER A 77 -2.72 -2.91 -3.39
C SER A 77 -2.37 -3.37 -1.97
N PHE A 78 -1.52 -2.61 -1.30
CA PHE A 78 -1.13 -2.79 0.09
C PHE A 78 -1.39 -1.50 0.85
N TYR A 79 -1.81 -1.59 2.11
CA TYR A 79 -1.79 -0.42 2.99
C TYR A 79 -0.38 -0.21 3.55
N ARG A 80 -0.02 1.05 3.82
CA ARG A 80 1.33 1.40 4.30
C ARG A 80 1.75 0.68 5.60
N TYR A 81 0.80 0.30 6.44
CA TYR A 81 1.05 -0.44 7.69
C TYR A 81 1.23 -1.96 7.48
N ASN A 82 1.06 -2.48 6.26
CA ASN A 82 1.20 -3.90 5.97
C ASN A 82 2.65 -4.26 5.60
N ASN A 83 3.01 -5.51 5.86
CA ASN A 83 4.17 -6.13 5.21
C ASN A 83 3.90 -6.28 3.71
N ILE A 84 4.93 -6.10 2.90
CA ILE A 84 4.87 -6.34 1.45
C ILE A 84 5.84 -7.48 1.14
N GLU A 85 5.34 -8.52 0.49
CA GLU A 85 6.13 -9.64 0.00
C GLU A 85 5.91 -9.81 -1.50
N ILE A 86 7.01 -9.92 -2.26
CA ILE A 86 6.98 -10.23 -3.69
C ILE A 86 7.86 -11.44 -3.92
N GLN A 87 7.28 -12.49 -4.47
CA GLN A 87 7.97 -13.76 -4.70
C GLN A 87 8.21 -13.97 -6.19
N SER A 88 9.24 -14.77 -6.50
CA SER A 88 9.50 -15.24 -7.86
C SER A 88 9.42 -16.76 -7.94
N SER A 89 8.88 -17.25 -9.05
CA SER A 89 8.99 -18.65 -9.48
C SER A 89 9.78 -18.67 -10.77
N ILE A 90 11.01 -19.18 -10.72
CA ILE A 90 11.90 -19.28 -11.87
C ILE A 90 12.00 -20.74 -12.30
N LYS A 91 11.73 -21.02 -13.58
CA LYS A 91 11.93 -22.34 -14.20
C LYS A 91 12.93 -22.23 -15.33
N TYR A 92 13.80 -23.21 -15.53
CA TYR A 92 14.80 -23.17 -16.61
C TYR A 92 14.49 -24.19 -17.69
N LEU A 93 14.43 -23.74 -18.93
CA LEU A 93 14.26 -24.60 -20.10
C LEU A 93 15.65 -25.13 -20.52
N ALA A 94 15.86 -26.44 -20.39
CA ALA A 94 17.16 -27.09 -20.61
C ALA A 94 17.45 -27.42 -22.08
N ASP A 95 16.41 -27.64 -22.89
CA ASP A 95 16.52 -27.89 -24.33
C ASP A 95 15.35 -27.26 -25.10
N GLY A 96 15.67 -26.32 -25.99
CA GLY A 96 14.70 -25.67 -26.89
C GLY A 96 14.56 -26.35 -28.26
N ARG A 97 15.24 -27.48 -28.51
CA ARG A 97 15.31 -28.10 -29.85
C ARG A 97 13.98 -28.70 -30.33
N TYR A 98 13.04 -29.01 -29.45
CA TYR A 98 11.72 -29.54 -29.80
C TYR A 98 10.63 -29.03 -28.85
N VAL A 99 9.77 -28.10 -29.32
CA VAL A 99 8.65 -27.49 -28.55
C VAL A 99 7.52 -28.49 -28.24
N PHE A 100 7.69 -29.79 -28.49
CA PHE A 100 6.74 -30.81 -28.03
C PHE A 100 6.95 -31.21 -26.56
N GLY A 101 8.10 -30.88 -25.95
CA GLY A 101 8.31 -31.11 -24.52
C GLY A 101 9.47 -30.28 -23.98
N SER A 102 9.18 -29.25 -23.18
CA SER A 102 10.21 -28.56 -22.41
C SER A 102 10.66 -29.41 -21.23
N THR A 103 11.92 -29.82 -21.18
CA THR A 103 12.52 -30.40 -19.98
C THR A 103 13.02 -29.29 -19.06
N TYR A 104 12.49 -29.27 -17.84
CA TYR A 104 12.96 -28.39 -16.77
C TYR A 104 14.21 -28.99 -16.12
N SER A 105 15.27 -28.19 -15.91
CA SER A 105 16.49 -28.64 -15.22
C SER A 105 16.84 -27.72 -14.05
N SER A 106 17.10 -28.32 -12.88
CA SER A 106 17.57 -27.63 -11.67
C SER A 106 19.06 -27.30 -11.72
N GLU A 107 19.86 -28.01 -12.51
CA GLU A 107 21.30 -27.73 -12.69
C GLU A 107 21.54 -26.34 -13.28
N CYS A 108 20.62 -25.89 -14.14
CA CYS A 108 20.61 -24.55 -14.69
C CYS A 108 20.55 -23.45 -13.64
N ALA A 109 19.96 -23.71 -12.46
CA ALA A 109 19.82 -22.70 -11.42
C ALA A 109 21.16 -22.31 -10.78
N GLN A 110 22.16 -23.20 -10.79
CA GLN A 110 23.45 -22.97 -10.12
C GLN A 110 24.26 -21.83 -10.76
N SER A 111 24.06 -21.57 -12.05
CA SER A 111 24.76 -20.52 -12.80
C SER A 111 23.89 -19.29 -13.07
N ALA A 112 22.72 -19.21 -12.42
CA ALA A 112 21.79 -18.12 -12.59
C ALA A 112 21.97 -17.05 -11.51
N THR A 113 21.94 -15.79 -11.92
CA THR A 113 21.91 -14.63 -11.04
C THR A 113 20.60 -13.88 -11.23
N SER A 114 19.87 -13.69 -10.13
CA SER A 114 18.65 -12.91 -10.07
C SER A 114 18.97 -11.47 -9.63
N THR A 115 18.46 -10.49 -10.36
CA THR A 115 18.63 -9.06 -10.05
C THR A 115 17.27 -8.39 -9.98
N TRP A 116 16.95 -7.82 -8.83
CA TRP A 116 15.69 -7.13 -8.57
C TRP A 116 15.90 -5.62 -8.63
N LYS A 117 14.98 -4.92 -9.30
CA LYS A 117 14.94 -3.46 -9.39
C LYS A 117 13.54 -2.97 -9.08
N ILE A 118 13.41 -2.00 -8.17
CA ILE A 118 12.13 -1.37 -7.84
C ILE A 118 12.16 0.09 -8.28
N TYR A 119 11.10 0.50 -8.96
CA TYR A 119 10.92 1.86 -9.45
C TYR A 119 9.65 2.47 -8.89
N ARG A 120 9.70 3.75 -8.52
CA ARG A 120 8.48 4.53 -8.28
C ARG A 120 7.93 5.03 -9.61
N ILE A 121 6.63 4.86 -9.83
CA ILE A 121 5.94 5.38 -11.01
C ILE A 121 5.32 6.72 -10.65
N LYS A 122 5.89 7.80 -11.19
CA LYS A 122 5.29 9.14 -11.07
C LYS A 122 4.11 9.25 -12.04
N ARG A 123 2.92 9.61 -11.55
CA ARG A 123 1.78 9.93 -12.44
C ARG A 123 2.06 11.23 -13.18
N GLN A 124 2.32 11.18 -14.49
CA GLN A 124 2.21 12.38 -15.33
C GLN A 124 0.73 12.77 -15.48
N LYS A 125 0.45 14.07 -15.31
CA LYS A 125 -0.85 14.70 -15.63
C LYS A 125 -1.01 14.85 -17.15
N SER A 126 -1.01 13.77 -17.92
CA SER A 126 -1.50 13.83 -19.30
C SER A 126 -1.83 12.44 -19.85
N SER A 127 -2.97 12.43 -20.53
CA SER A 127 -3.60 11.36 -21.29
C SER A 127 -2.66 10.48 -22.10
N PHE A 128 -2.99 9.18 -22.10
CA PHE A 128 -2.77 8.22 -23.19
C PHE A 128 -1.41 8.26 -23.90
N HIS A 129 -0.61 7.22 -23.61
CA HIS A 129 0.66 6.85 -24.25
C HIS A 129 1.88 7.64 -23.76
N ILE A 130 2.71 6.98 -22.96
CA ILE A 130 4.01 6.39 -23.33
C ILE A 130 4.73 6.07 -22.00
N GLU A 131 5.25 4.85 -21.88
CA GLU A 131 6.17 4.42 -20.82
C GLU A 131 7.55 5.12 -20.96
N THR A 132 7.60 6.44 -20.89
CA THR A 132 8.86 7.19 -20.95
C THR A 132 9.17 7.85 -19.61
N GLU A 133 10.17 7.26 -18.96
CA GLU A 133 11.34 7.97 -18.42
C GLU A 133 11.09 9.01 -17.32
N ASP A 134 10.55 8.58 -16.18
CA ASP A 134 10.92 9.14 -14.87
C ASP A 134 10.68 8.11 -13.76
N ASN A 135 11.25 6.92 -13.95
CA ASN A 135 11.26 5.85 -12.97
C ASN A 135 12.49 6.01 -12.09
N ASP A 136 12.33 6.60 -10.90
CA ASP A 136 13.41 6.66 -9.91
C ASP A 136 13.67 5.24 -9.40
N LEU A 137 14.86 4.68 -9.69
CA LEU A 137 15.29 3.42 -9.11
C LEU A 137 15.44 3.62 -7.60
N LEU A 138 14.59 2.94 -6.83
CA LEU A 138 14.60 3.03 -5.36
C LEU A 138 15.52 1.98 -4.74
N TYR A 139 15.44 0.75 -5.25
CA TYR A 139 16.13 -0.38 -4.65
C TYR A 139 16.69 -1.32 -5.71
N HIS A 140 17.84 -1.92 -5.39
CA HIS A 140 18.56 -2.85 -6.23
C HIS A 140 19.13 -4.00 -5.39
N TYR A 141 18.73 -5.23 -5.69
CA TYR A 141 19.20 -6.43 -4.98
C TYR A 141 19.64 -7.51 -5.95
N THR A 142 20.60 -8.33 -5.54
CA THR A 142 21.07 -9.49 -6.30
C THR A 142 20.93 -10.77 -5.48
N ALA A 143 20.82 -11.90 -6.16
CA ALA A 143 20.78 -13.25 -5.58
C ALA A 143 19.61 -13.53 -4.59
N MET A 144 18.54 -12.73 -4.62
CA MET A 144 17.33 -12.95 -3.81
C MET A 144 16.27 -13.75 -4.58
N THR A 145 15.53 -14.60 -3.86
CA THR A 145 14.37 -15.36 -4.40
C THR A 145 13.04 -14.65 -4.19
N SER A 146 12.98 -13.78 -3.19
CA SER A 146 11.82 -12.98 -2.80
C SER A 146 12.28 -11.66 -2.19
N LEU A 147 11.42 -10.64 -2.28
CA LEU A 147 11.58 -9.36 -1.61
C LEU A 147 10.57 -9.26 -0.47
N GLN A 148 11.03 -8.86 0.70
CA GLN A 148 10.19 -8.68 1.89
C GLN A 148 10.47 -7.31 2.51
N TYR A 149 9.40 -6.57 2.75
CA TYR A 149 9.46 -5.24 3.34
C TYR A 149 8.53 -5.16 4.53
N THR A 150 9.08 -4.66 5.63
CA THR A 150 8.32 -4.26 6.83
C THR A 150 7.45 -3.04 6.55
N PRO A 151 6.48 -2.73 7.43
CA PRO A 151 5.60 -1.59 7.28
C PRO A 151 6.37 -0.27 7.16
N PHE A 152 5.75 0.73 6.54
CA PHE A 152 6.26 2.10 6.37
C PHE A 152 7.54 2.27 5.52
N ASN A 153 8.10 1.20 4.96
CA ASN A 153 9.27 1.25 4.05
C ASN A 153 8.99 1.97 2.71
N PHE A 154 7.73 2.03 2.30
CA PHE A 154 7.31 2.72 1.09
C PHE A 154 6.40 3.89 1.43
N GLU A 155 6.57 4.97 0.68
CA GLU A 155 5.58 6.04 0.60
C GLU A 155 4.34 5.58 -0.15
N PHE A 156 3.26 6.36 -0.07
CA PHE A 156 2.09 6.14 -0.91
C PHE A 156 2.49 6.24 -2.39
N GLY A 157 1.74 5.57 -3.26
CA GLY A 157 1.97 5.65 -4.70
C GLY A 157 2.06 4.30 -5.37
N MET A 158 2.49 4.31 -6.64
CA MET A 158 2.55 3.14 -7.49
C MET A 158 4.01 2.76 -7.79
N PHE A 159 4.28 1.46 -7.82
CA PHE A 159 5.63 0.92 -7.96
C PHE A 159 5.67 -0.18 -9.02
N LYS A 160 6.77 -0.21 -9.78
CA LYS A 160 7.14 -1.29 -10.71
C LYS A 160 8.27 -2.11 -10.12
N VAL A 161 8.13 -3.42 -10.15
CA VAL A 161 9.20 -4.37 -9.81
C VAL A 161 9.63 -5.07 -11.08
N LEU A 162 10.94 -5.10 -11.31
CA LEU A 162 11.59 -5.77 -12.42
C LEU A 162 12.54 -6.82 -11.86
N LEU A 163 12.37 -8.07 -12.29
CA LEU A 163 13.29 -9.16 -12.01
C LEU A 163 13.99 -9.55 -13.30
N GLU A 164 15.31 -9.41 -13.33
CA GLU A 164 16.19 -9.88 -14.39
C GLU A 164 16.88 -11.16 -13.92
N VAL A 165 16.80 -12.24 -14.70
CA VAL A 165 17.53 -13.48 -14.43
C VAL A 165 18.52 -13.71 -15.56
N LYS A 166 19.80 -13.70 -15.21
CA LYS A 166 20.92 -13.95 -16.11
C LYS A 166 21.49 -15.32 -15.82
N ASN A 167 21.64 -16.17 -16.84
CA ASN A 167 22.33 -17.44 -16.75
C ASN A 167 23.57 -17.40 -17.64
N VAL A 168 24.74 -17.67 -17.07
CA VAL A 168 26.02 -17.66 -17.79
C VAL A 168 26.60 -19.07 -17.83
N GLN A 169 26.75 -19.59 -19.03
CA GLN A 169 27.42 -20.87 -19.31
C GLN A 169 28.67 -20.62 -20.15
N ILE A 170 29.56 -21.61 -20.23
CA ILE A 170 30.78 -21.54 -21.02
C ILE A 170 30.43 -21.22 -22.49
N GLY A 171 30.76 -20.00 -22.94
CA GLY A 171 30.52 -19.51 -24.30
C GLY A 171 29.06 -19.14 -24.64
N LYS A 172 28.12 -19.17 -23.68
CA LYS A 172 26.70 -18.87 -23.91
C LYS A 172 26.07 -18.16 -22.72
N SER A 173 25.28 -17.11 -22.94
CA SER A 173 24.49 -16.47 -21.89
C SER A 173 23.04 -16.35 -22.31
N SER A 174 22.12 -16.56 -21.36
CA SER A 174 20.71 -16.22 -21.51
C SER A 174 20.33 -15.17 -20.48
N ILE A 175 19.50 -14.21 -20.87
CA ILE A 175 18.94 -13.20 -19.99
C ILE A 175 17.45 -13.16 -20.29
N ASN A 176 16.63 -13.21 -19.25
CA ASN A 176 15.20 -12.93 -19.37
C ASN A 176 14.78 -12.02 -18.22
N TYR A 177 13.66 -11.31 -18.41
CA TYR A 177 13.10 -10.43 -17.40
C TYR A 177 11.59 -10.60 -17.31
N ASP A 178 11.05 -10.34 -16.13
CA ASP A 178 9.61 -10.19 -15.90
C ASP A 178 9.39 -8.97 -15.01
N SER A 179 8.20 -8.39 -15.10
CA SER A 179 7.87 -7.21 -14.29
C SER A 179 6.43 -7.25 -13.81
N CYS A 180 6.21 -6.64 -12.65
CA CYS A 180 4.89 -6.52 -12.06
C CYS A 180 4.75 -5.22 -11.26
N TYR A 181 3.55 -4.97 -10.76
CA TYR A 181 3.15 -3.68 -10.21
C TYR A 181 2.43 -3.84 -8.88
N PHE A 182 2.74 -2.96 -7.93
CA PHE A 182 1.98 -2.83 -6.70
C PHE A 182 1.72 -1.36 -6.36
N LYS A 183 0.74 -1.12 -5.50
CA LYS A 183 0.34 0.22 -5.05
C LYS A 183 0.28 0.27 -3.53
N VAL A 184 0.84 1.32 -2.94
CA VAL A 184 0.74 1.60 -1.51
C VAL A 184 -0.36 2.62 -1.28
N LEU A 185 -1.35 2.24 -0.50
CA LEU A 185 -2.54 3.02 -0.15
C LEU A 185 -2.41 3.61 1.25
N SER A 186 -3.10 4.72 1.44
CA SER A 186 -3.29 5.34 2.73
C SER A 186 -4.57 4.86 3.42
N LEU A 187 -4.62 5.02 4.73
CA LEU A 187 -5.79 4.89 5.58
C LEU A 187 -6.19 6.24 6.19
N PRO A 188 -7.46 6.44 6.55
CA PRO A 188 -7.86 7.62 7.30
C PRO A 188 -7.30 7.63 8.72
N LEU A 189 -7.18 8.83 9.32
CA LEU A 189 -6.87 8.96 10.74
C LEU A 189 -7.89 8.20 11.62
N VAL A 190 -7.43 7.69 12.75
CA VAL A 190 -8.30 7.02 13.72
C VAL A 190 -8.68 8.01 14.82
N ALA A 191 -9.99 8.26 14.96
CA ALA A 191 -10.56 9.18 15.95
C ALA A 191 -11.29 8.41 17.05
N VAL A 192 -10.77 8.45 18.27
CA VAL A 192 -11.31 7.72 19.43
C VAL A 192 -11.35 8.64 20.65
N ILE A 193 -12.51 8.71 21.30
CA ILE A 193 -12.71 9.37 22.59
C ILE A 193 -12.82 8.31 23.69
N ASP A 194 -12.00 8.42 24.73
CA ASP A 194 -11.92 7.43 25.81
C ASP A 194 -13.06 7.55 26.79
N GLY A 195 -13.81 6.46 27.04
CA GLY A 195 -14.97 6.42 27.94
C GLY A 195 -16.33 6.28 27.24
N GLY A 196 -16.37 5.92 25.96
CA GLY A 196 -17.62 5.66 25.22
C GLY A 196 -18.30 6.91 24.65
N ARG A 197 -19.45 6.69 23.98
CA ARG A 197 -20.21 7.72 23.24
C ARG A 197 -21.16 8.55 24.11
N GLU A 198 -21.52 8.06 25.29
CA GLU A 198 -22.44 8.72 26.21
C GLU A 198 -21.91 8.54 27.64
N ARG A 199 -21.98 9.59 28.47
CA ARG A 199 -21.56 9.56 29.87
C ARG A 199 -22.43 10.47 30.70
N LYS A 200 -22.61 10.09 31.96
CA LYS A 200 -23.06 11.00 33.01
C LYS A 200 -21.88 11.42 33.88
N VAL A 201 -21.78 12.70 34.21
CA VAL A 201 -20.75 13.24 35.10
C VAL A 201 -21.36 14.12 36.18
N TYR A 202 -20.64 14.24 37.30
CA TYR A 202 -21.04 15.11 38.40
C TYR A 202 -20.20 16.38 38.37
N LYS A 203 -20.87 17.53 38.33
CA LYS A 203 -20.24 18.86 38.23
C LYS A 203 -19.09 19.03 39.23
N LYS A 204 -19.24 18.56 40.48
CA LYS A 204 -18.25 18.69 41.56
C LYS A 204 -16.85 18.17 41.20
N HIS A 205 -16.74 17.18 40.31
CA HIS A 205 -15.46 16.59 39.91
C HIS A 205 -14.87 17.20 38.63
N GLY A 206 -15.64 18.02 37.91
CA GLY A 206 -15.29 18.45 36.55
C GLY A 206 -15.39 17.31 35.55
N LEU A 207 -14.79 17.51 34.37
CA LEU A 207 -14.81 16.53 33.28
C LEU A 207 -13.42 16.42 32.64
N TRP A 208 -12.95 15.19 32.48
CA TRP A 208 -11.77 14.88 31.69
C TRP A 208 -12.18 14.27 30.35
N LEU A 209 -11.70 14.87 29.26
CA LEU A 209 -11.78 14.32 27.92
C LEU A 209 -10.39 13.86 27.50
N SER A 210 -10.30 12.65 26.95
CA SER A 210 -9.06 12.10 26.43
C SER A 210 -9.32 11.44 25.09
N ALA A 211 -8.33 11.58 24.23
CA ALA A 211 -8.30 11.02 22.90
C ALA A 211 -6.96 10.33 22.62
N SER A 212 -6.35 9.83 23.69
CA SER A 212 -5.02 9.22 23.69
C SER A 212 -4.91 8.00 22.76
N ARG A 213 -6.04 7.35 22.44
CA ARG A 213 -6.13 6.24 21.47
C ARG A 213 -6.39 6.69 20.03
N SER A 214 -6.44 7.98 19.75
CA SER A 214 -6.46 8.49 18.39
C SER A 214 -5.05 8.48 17.81
N TYR A 215 -4.90 8.11 16.54
CA TYR A 215 -3.59 8.00 15.89
C TYR A 215 -3.70 8.05 14.36
N ASP A 216 -2.55 8.24 13.71
CA ASP A 216 -2.36 8.08 12.28
C ASP A 216 -1.88 6.65 11.95
N PRO A 217 -2.73 5.81 11.32
CA PRO A 217 -2.35 4.44 10.97
C PRO A 217 -1.31 4.37 9.86
N ASN A 218 -0.99 5.49 9.21
CA ASN A 218 0.03 5.55 8.17
C ASN A 218 1.41 5.89 8.72
N MET A 219 1.57 6.08 10.03
CA MET A 219 2.85 6.34 10.67
C MET A 219 3.12 5.34 11.80
N PRO A 220 4.41 5.06 12.10
CA PRO A 220 4.80 4.27 13.26
C PRO A 220 4.22 4.83 14.58
N ALA A 221 3.99 3.95 15.56
CA ALA A 221 3.41 4.36 16.86
C ALA A 221 4.29 5.36 17.64
N ASN A 222 5.62 5.31 17.46
CA ASN A 222 6.57 6.25 18.05
C ASN A 222 6.70 7.57 17.28
N ASN A 223 6.02 7.71 16.15
CA ASN A 223 6.06 8.91 15.31
C ASN A 223 4.63 9.42 15.06
N GLN A 224 4.02 9.96 16.12
CA GLN A 224 2.63 10.44 16.12
C GLN A 224 2.51 11.92 16.52
N SER A 225 3.64 12.63 16.72
CA SER A 225 3.67 14.02 17.19
C SER A 225 3.07 15.02 16.21
N HIS A 226 2.90 14.63 14.95
CA HIS A 226 2.22 15.42 13.90
C HIS A 226 0.69 15.38 14.00
N VAL A 227 0.14 14.56 14.89
CA VAL A 227 -1.31 14.45 15.12
C VAL A 227 -1.72 15.41 16.23
N TYR A 228 -2.73 16.23 15.95
CA TYR A 228 -3.32 17.15 16.91
C TYR A 228 -4.84 17.06 16.90
N ILE A 229 -5.45 17.54 17.98
CA ILE A 229 -6.86 17.37 18.26
C ILE A 229 -7.50 18.73 18.51
N THR A 230 -8.67 18.95 17.93
CA THR A 230 -9.51 20.10 18.22
C THR A 230 -10.79 19.63 18.89
N TRP A 231 -11.05 20.15 20.08
CA TRP A 231 -12.31 19.95 20.81
C TRP A 231 -13.25 21.11 20.56
N THR A 232 -14.50 20.81 20.28
CA THR A 232 -15.61 21.77 20.27
C THR A 232 -16.79 21.17 21.02
N CYS A 233 -17.75 22.00 21.44
CA CYS A 233 -19.03 21.46 21.91
C CYS A 233 -20.21 22.35 21.60
N VAL A 234 -21.39 21.78 21.83
CA VAL A 234 -22.66 22.50 21.87
C VAL A 234 -23.42 22.08 23.12
N ASN A 235 -24.16 23.02 23.73
CA ASN A 235 -25.17 22.69 24.72
C ASN A 235 -26.42 22.20 23.97
N LEU A 236 -26.89 20.99 24.27
CA LEU A 236 -28.02 20.40 23.56
C LEU A 236 -29.36 21.07 23.91
N LYS A 237 -29.47 21.76 25.05
CA LYS A 237 -30.66 22.52 25.45
C LYS A 237 -30.69 23.93 24.86
N ASP A 238 -29.52 24.48 24.57
CA ASP A 238 -29.36 25.79 23.93
C ASP A 238 -28.19 25.73 22.92
N PRO A 239 -28.43 25.21 21.71
CA PRO A 239 -27.39 25.02 20.70
C PRO A 239 -26.82 26.33 20.13
N THR A 240 -27.55 27.44 20.30
CA THR A 240 -27.17 28.76 19.79
C THR A 240 -26.35 29.58 20.79
N GLY A 241 -26.36 29.19 22.07
CA GLY A 241 -25.60 29.86 23.11
C GLY A 241 -24.09 29.75 22.91
N THR A 242 -23.38 30.81 23.28
CA THR A 242 -21.91 30.84 23.30
C THR A 242 -21.41 30.52 24.71
N TYR A 243 -20.76 29.36 24.85
CA TYR A 243 -20.22 28.88 26.11
C TYR A 243 -18.70 28.87 26.05
N GLU A 244 -18.02 29.40 27.06
CA GLU A 244 -16.56 29.43 27.14
C GLU A 244 -15.96 28.03 26.95
N LEU A 245 -16.52 27.01 27.60
CA LEU A 245 -16.07 25.62 27.51
C LEU A 245 -16.20 25.01 26.10
N CYS A 246 -17.06 25.59 25.25
CA CYS A 246 -17.34 25.14 23.89
C CYS A 246 -16.57 25.88 22.81
N GLN A 247 -15.77 26.89 23.18
CA GLN A 247 -14.84 27.49 22.23
C GLN A 247 -13.83 26.43 21.75
N PRO A 248 -13.45 26.46 20.45
CA PRO A 248 -12.52 25.48 19.91
C PRO A 248 -11.19 25.46 20.67
N LYS A 249 -10.79 24.28 21.14
CA LYS A 249 -9.54 24.09 21.87
C LYS A 249 -8.65 23.07 21.17
N GLN A 250 -7.51 23.53 20.68
CA GLN A 250 -6.51 22.68 20.05
C GLN A 250 -5.51 22.17 21.09
N LEU A 251 -5.22 20.86 21.04
CA LEU A 251 -4.30 20.18 21.94
C LEU A 251 -3.47 19.15 21.15
N PRO A 252 -2.25 18.83 21.59
CA PRO A 252 -1.55 17.62 21.16
C PRO A 252 -2.37 16.36 21.50
N TYR A 253 -2.24 15.30 20.69
CA TYR A 253 -3.08 14.10 20.83
C TYR A 253 -2.90 13.34 22.16
N ASP A 254 -1.73 13.45 22.78
CA ASP A 254 -1.39 12.81 24.07
C ASP A 254 -1.92 13.57 25.29
N LYS A 255 -2.44 14.80 25.10
CA LYS A 255 -2.94 15.64 26.19
C LYS A 255 -4.42 15.41 26.47
N LYS A 256 -4.75 15.35 27.76
CA LYS A 256 -6.13 15.32 28.25
C LYS A 256 -6.65 16.74 28.41
N TYR A 257 -7.93 16.95 28.10
CA TYR A 257 -8.62 18.21 28.32
C TYR A 257 -9.44 18.13 29.60
N PHE A 258 -9.04 18.92 30.61
CA PHE A 258 -9.84 19.12 31.81
C PHE A 258 -10.78 20.31 31.66
N ILE A 259 -12.04 20.09 32.01
CA ILE A 259 -13.08 21.11 32.11
C ILE A 259 -13.42 21.27 33.60
N PRO A 260 -13.12 22.43 34.21
CA PRO A 260 -13.33 22.64 35.62
C PRO A 260 -14.83 22.70 35.98
N PRO A 261 -15.19 22.35 37.24
CA PRO A 261 -16.57 22.35 37.72
C PRO A 261 -17.39 23.60 37.39
N HIS A 262 -16.79 24.79 37.55
CA HIS A 262 -17.52 26.06 37.42
C HIS A 262 -18.01 26.35 35.99
N LEU A 263 -17.42 25.72 34.97
CA LEU A 263 -17.86 25.87 33.58
C LEU A 263 -19.05 24.94 33.23
N LEU A 264 -19.33 23.93 34.06
CA LEU A 264 -20.42 23.00 33.82
C LEU A 264 -21.73 23.49 34.46
N SER A 265 -22.86 23.30 33.76
CA SER A 265 -24.19 23.60 34.28
C SER A 265 -24.91 22.31 34.71
N TYR A 266 -25.52 22.32 35.89
CA TYR A 266 -26.29 21.18 36.41
C TYR A 266 -27.47 20.83 35.50
N GLY A 267 -27.73 19.53 35.34
CA GLY A 267 -28.84 19.04 34.53
C GLY A 267 -28.75 19.36 33.04
N THR A 268 -27.57 19.75 32.55
CA THR A 268 -27.33 20.09 31.13
C THR A 268 -26.66 18.95 30.40
N SER A 269 -26.98 18.80 29.11
CA SER A 269 -26.33 17.84 28.21
C SER A 269 -25.47 18.59 27.20
N TYR A 270 -24.20 18.21 27.11
CA TYR A 270 -23.26 18.75 26.14
C TYR A 270 -22.90 17.70 25.11
N LYS A 271 -22.83 18.08 23.83
CA LYS A 271 -22.25 17.23 22.79
C LYS A 271 -20.87 17.76 22.44
N PHE A 272 -19.84 17.06 22.90
CA PHE A 272 -18.47 17.34 22.52
C PHE A 272 -18.16 16.65 21.20
N THR A 273 -17.57 17.42 20.28
CA THR A 273 -17.03 16.90 19.03
C THR A 273 -15.52 17.03 19.08
N MET A 274 -14.84 15.94 18.77
CA MET A 274 -13.41 15.86 18.63
C MET A 274 -13.07 15.75 17.15
N GLU A 275 -12.13 16.56 16.69
CA GLU A 275 -11.57 16.45 15.35
C GLU A 275 -10.06 16.15 15.45
N VAL A 276 -9.64 15.02 14.90
CA VAL A 276 -8.25 14.61 14.78
C VAL A 276 -7.72 15.07 13.44
N LYS A 277 -6.58 15.76 13.47
CA LYS A 277 -5.97 16.41 12.33
C LYS A 277 -4.49 16.13 12.23
N THR A 278 -4.01 16.26 11.00
CA THR A 278 -2.62 16.45 10.68
C THR A 278 -2.47 17.17 9.35
N ASP A 279 -1.39 17.93 9.21
CA ASP A 279 -1.11 18.76 8.05
C ASP A 279 -0.17 18.06 7.05
N ILE A 280 0.48 16.97 7.47
CA ILE A 280 1.48 16.26 6.65
C ILE A 280 0.90 15.66 5.35
N TYR A 281 -0.42 15.58 5.24
CA TYR A 281 -1.13 15.03 4.09
C TYR A 281 -1.92 16.07 3.28
N GLU A 282 -1.82 17.37 3.61
CA GLU A 282 -2.62 18.42 2.97
C GLU A 282 -2.47 18.44 1.45
N ASN A 283 -1.25 18.16 0.96
CA ASN A 283 -0.91 18.14 -0.47
C ASN A 283 -0.72 16.73 -1.04
N CYS A 284 -1.28 15.69 -0.40
CA CYS A 284 -1.07 14.32 -0.84
C CYS A 284 -1.90 13.98 -2.10
N ILE A 285 -1.26 14.01 -3.27
CA ILE A 285 -1.88 13.69 -4.57
C ILE A 285 -2.13 12.18 -4.73
N GLU A 286 -1.34 11.34 -4.08
CA GLU A 286 -1.35 9.88 -4.24
C GLU A 286 -2.29 9.16 -3.25
N CYS A 287 -2.82 9.89 -2.28
CA CYS A 287 -3.74 9.38 -1.29
C CYS A 287 -5.08 9.01 -1.93
N SER A 288 -5.56 7.78 -1.71
CA SER A 288 -6.80 7.27 -2.31
C SER A 288 -8.05 7.95 -1.76
N GLU A 289 -7.99 8.39 -0.51
CA GLU A 289 -9.07 9.07 0.20
C GLU A 289 -8.52 10.21 1.06
N LYS A 290 -9.43 11.08 1.52
CA LYS A 290 -9.10 12.12 2.49
C LYS A 290 -8.67 11.47 3.82
N ILE A 291 -7.39 11.59 4.13
CA ILE A 291 -6.80 11.04 5.37
C ILE A 291 -7.26 11.86 6.59
N SER A 292 -7.19 13.18 6.48
CA SER A 292 -7.40 14.18 7.55
C SER A 292 -8.37 15.27 7.07
N PRO A 293 -9.32 15.76 7.90
CA PRO A 293 -9.55 15.41 9.30
C PRO A 293 -10.45 14.17 9.48
N ARG A 294 -10.50 13.64 10.72
CA ARG A 294 -11.49 12.64 11.15
C ARG A 294 -12.09 13.02 12.50
N SER A 295 -13.38 12.74 12.68
CA SER A 295 -14.13 13.23 13.84
C SER A 295 -14.79 12.11 14.62
N ALA A 296 -14.94 12.33 15.92
CA ALA A 296 -15.77 11.53 16.82
C ALA A 296 -16.54 12.46 17.76
N PHE A 297 -17.57 11.95 18.43
CA PHE A 297 -18.34 12.74 19.39
C PHE A 297 -18.68 11.95 20.64
N VAL A 298 -18.93 12.67 21.72
CA VAL A 298 -19.43 12.14 22.98
C VAL A 298 -20.51 13.07 23.53
N GLN A 299 -21.60 12.50 24.00
CA GLN A 299 -22.61 13.21 24.78
C GLN A 299 -22.29 13.08 26.27
N ILE A 300 -22.28 14.21 26.96
CA ILE A 300 -22.03 14.29 28.40
C ILE A 300 -23.25 14.91 29.07
N ASP A 301 -23.93 14.12 29.90
CA ASP A 301 -25.01 14.58 30.75
C ASP A 301 -24.44 14.98 32.12
N VAL A 302 -24.62 16.23 32.51
CA VAL A 302 -24.26 16.69 33.86
C VAL A 302 -25.42 16.39 34.77
N ALA A 303 -25.16 15.63 35.84
CA ALA A 303 -26.14 15.28 36.85
C ALA A 303 -26.87 16.51 37.41
N SER A 304 -28.08 16.36 37.95
CA SER A 304 -28.76 17.45 38.64
C SER A 304 -28.06 17.75 39.98
N GLU A 305 -28.29 18.93 40.54
CA GLU A 305 -27.74 19.31 41.85
C GLU A 305 -28.20 18.38 42.97
N THR A 306 -29.42 17.85 42.85
CA THR A 306 -30.05 16.93 43.80
C THR A 306 -29.66 15.47 43.60
N GLU A 307 -28.98 15.13 42.50
CA GLU A 307 -28.59 13.74 42.22
C GLU A 307 -27.37 13.38 43.08
N VAL A 308 -27.56 12.45 44.02
CA VAL A 308 -26.50 11.95 44.88
C VAL A 308 -25.49 11.17 44.03
N VAL A 309 -24.19 11.45 44.22
CA VAL A 309 -23.13 10.68 43.58
C VAL A 309 -23.20 9.25 44.10
N PRO A 310 -23.45 8.24 43.25
CA PRO A 310 -23.72 6.88 43.73
C PRO A 310 -22.50 6.26 44.40
N PHE A 311 -21.28 6.73 44.08
CA PHE A 311 -20.03 6.30 44.69
C PHE A 311 -19.01 7.47 44.70
N ASP A 312 -18.55 7.92 45.87
CA ASP A 312 -17.26 8.63 45.97
C ASP A 312 -16.19 7.53 46.13
N MET A 313 -15.42 7.29 45.07
CA MET A 313 -14.37 6.27 45.07
C MET A 313 -13.03 6.97 45.36
N GLU A 314 -12.54 6.80 46.59
CA GLU A 314 -11.20 7.20 46.99
C GLU A 314 -10.26 6.03 46.70
N ILE A 315 -9.39 6.19 45.70
CA ILE A 315 -8.32 5.22 45.44
C ILE A 315 -7.10 5.72 46.21
N GLU A 316 -6.97 5.25 47.45
CA GLU A 316 -5.77 5.47 48.24
C GLU A 316 -4.66 4.56 47.73
N CYS A 317 -3.52 5.15 47.38
CA CYS A 317 -2.31 4.40 47.13
C CYS A 317 -1.84 3.81 48.47
N ILE A 318 -1.83 2.48 48.60
CA ILE A 318 -1.39 1.81 49.82
C ILE A 318 0.13 1.61 49.81
N GLU A 319 0.71 1.07 48.73
CA GLU A 319 2.16 0.88 48.56
C GLU A 319 2.57 0.94 47.07
N ASN A 320 3.86 1.21 46.81
CA ASN A 320 4.54 1.12 45.49
C ASN A 320 3.97 1.98 44.33
N CYS A 321 3.21 3.04 44.59
CA CYS A 321 2.67 3.87 43.49
C CYS A 321 3.68 4.77 42.79
N GLU A 322 4.93 4.78 43.26
CA GLU A 322 6.06 5.44 42.61
C GLU A 322 7.04 4.44 41.96
N GLU A 323 6.85 3.13 42.13
CA GLU A 323 7.67 2.14 41.43
C GLU A 323 7.28 2.14 39.95
N LYS A 324 8.11 2.81 39.15
CA LYS A 324 8.09 2.66 37.70
C LYS A 324 8.45 1.21 37.39
N VAL A 325 7.45 0.40 37.06
CA VAL A 325 7.66 -0.84 36.33
C VAL A 325 8.15 -0.43 34.94
N LEU A 326 9.47 -0.38 34.79
CA LEU A 326 10.10 -0.30 33.49
C LEU A 326 9.85 -1.62 32.73
N PRO A 327 9.64 -1.58 31.41
CA PRO A 327 9.42 -2.76 30.59
C PRO A 327 10.62 -3.72 30.55
#